data_AF-A0A2N2XXE2-F1
#
_entry.id   AF-A0A2N2XXE2-F1
#
_cell.length_a   1.000
_cell.length_b   1.000
_cell.length_c   1.000
_cell.angle_alpha   90.00
_cell.angle_beta   90.00
_cell.angle_gamma   90.00
#
_symmetry.space_group_name_H-M   'P 1'
#
loop_
_entity.id
_entity.type
_entity.pdbx_description
1 polymer ?
#
loop_
_entity_poly.entity_id
_entity_poly.type
_entity_poly.pdbx_seq_one_letter_code
_entity_poly.pdbx_strand_id
1 'polypeptide(L)' 'MTKPCYNCGKATAKELYNYPICDSCKSKLKLFTEATVKKYYDKDPEGFSKEIQRRLDFIEIDYINKKIKLLSVKEKLMK' A
#
# COMPACT_ATOMS: atom_id res chain seq x y z
N MET A 1 21.88 -9.67 2.68
CA MET A 1 21.86 -9.28 1.26
C MET A 1 20.94 -8.08 1.09
N THR A 2 21.34 -7.05 0.34
CA THR A 2 20.52 -5.87 0.07
C THR A 2 19.81 -5.99 -1.28
N LYS A 3 18.54 -5.57 -1.34
CA LYS A 3 17.72 -5.51 -2.56
C LYS A 3 17.43 -4.04 -2.91
N PRO A 4 17.16 -3.70 -4.18
CA PRO A 4 16.75 -2.34 -4.54
C PRO A 4 15.34 -2.05 -4.01
N CYS A 5 15.15 -0.88 -3.39
CA CYS A 5 13.84 -0.42 -2.95
C CYS A 5 12.89 -0.32 -4.15
N TYR A 6 11.70 -0.93 -4.07
CA TYR A 6 10.76 -0.97 -5.19
C TYR A 6 10.34 0.43 -5.67
N ASN A 7 10.35 1.43 -4.78
CA ASN A 7 9.86 2.77 -5.07
C ASN A 7 10.95 3.74 -5.56
N CYS A 8 12.18 3.64 -5.04
CA CYS A 8 13.25 4.61 -5.35
C CYS A 8 14.58 4.00 -5.79
N GLY A 9 14.68 2.67 -5.90
CA GLY A 9 15.88 1.96 -6.36
C GLY A 9 17.04 1.89 -5.37
N LYS A 10 17.06 2.69 -4.30
CA LYS A 10 18.13 2.66 -3.28
C LYS A 10 18.26 1.27 -2.65
N ALA A 11 19.50 0.83 -2.41
CA ALA A 11 19.78 -0.43 -1.72
C ALA A 11 19.17 -0.42 -0.32
N THR A 12 18.44 -1.48 0.03
CA THR A 12 17.82 -1.68 1.33
C THR A 12 17.91 -3.15 1.75
N ALA A 13 18.13 -3.39 3.04
CA ALA A 13 17.98 -4.72 3.64
C ALA A 13 16.57 -4.91 4.25
N LYS A 14 15.73 -3.88 4.20
CA LYS A 14 14.40 -3.86 4.80
C LYS A 14 13.33 -4.25 3.81
N GLU A 15 12.29 -4.88 4.33
CA GLU A 15 11.11 -5.26 3.58
C GLU A 15 9.83 -4.96 4.38
N LEU A 16 8.72 -4.83 3.65
CA LEU A 16 7.38 -4.73 4.20
C LEU A 16 6.45 -5.56 3.32
N TYR A 17 5.78 -6.56 3.88
CA TYR A 17 4.92 -7.50 3.14
C TYR A 17 5.60 -8.10 1.90
N ASN A 18 6.87 -8.55 2.04
CA ASN A 18 7.72 -9.08 0.96
C ASN A 18 8.15 -8.07 -0.13
N TYR A 19 7.90 -6.77 0.06
CA TYR A 19 8.39 -5.72 -0.83
C TYR A 19 9.63 -5.05 -0.24
N PRO A 20 10.79 -5.06 -0.94
CA PRO A 20 11.96 -4.31 -0.50
C PRO A 20 11.66 -2.81 -0.50
N ILE A 21 11.73 -2.17 0.67
CA ILE A 21 11.42 -0.74 0.82
C ILE A 21 12.36 -0.08 1.84
N CYS A 22 12.87 1.12 1.55
CA CYS A 22 13.66 1.90 2.50
C CYS A 22 12.77 2.73 3.43
N ASP A 23 13.27 3.15 4.60
CA ASP A 23 12.45 3.88 5.60
C ASP A 23 11.86 5.18 5.05
N SER A 24 12.62 5.90 4.22
CA SER A 24 12.18 7.16 3.61
C SER A 24 10.99 6.98 2.67
N CYS A 25 10.90 5.84 1.98
CA CYS A 25 9.73 5.52 1.15
C CYS A 25 8.61 4.93 2.00
N LYS A 26 8.92 4.12 3.02
CA LYS A 26 7.93 3.54 3.94
C LYS A 26 7.17 4.63 4.69
N SER A 27 7.83 5.68 5.14
CA SER A 27 7.18 6.80 5.85
C SER A 27 6.17 7.56 5.00
N LYS A 28 6.32 7.54 3.67
CA LYS A 28 5.39 8.18 2.72
C LYS A 28 4.12 7.35 2.46
N LEU A 29 4.10 6.08 2.87
CA LEU A 29 2.93 5.21 2.69
C LEU A 29 1.75 5.58 3.60
N LYS A 30 1.95 6.48 4.58
CA LYS A 30 0.91 6.95 5.52
C LYS A 30 0.11 5.79 6.10
N LEU A 31 0.83 4.72 6.50
CA LEU A 31 0.25 3.52 7.06
C LEU A 31 -0.57 3.87 8.30
N PHE A 32 -1.69 3.19 8.49
CA PHE A 32 -2.44 3.28 9.72
C PHE A 32 -1.58 2.78 10.88
N THR A 33 -1.28 3.67 11.83
CA THR A 33 -0.65 3.29 13.09
C THR A 33 -1.72 2.97 14.12
N GLU A 34 -1.43 2.09 15.07
CA GLU A 34 -2.35 1.75 16.17
C GLU A 34 -2.82 3.01 16.92
N ALA A 35 -1.90 3.96 17.16
CA ALA A 35 -2.24 5.24 17.78
C ALA A 35 -3.24 6.06 16.96
N THR A 36 -3.08 6.08 15.63
CA THR A 36 -4.02 6.74 14.72
C THR A 36 -5.38 6.04 14.76
N VAL A 37 -5.40 4.71 14.61
CA VAL A 37 -6.64 3.91 14.63
C VAL A 37 -7.41 4.15 15.94
N LYS A 38 -6.72 4.02 17.09
CA LYS A 38 -7.32 4.25 18.39
C LYS A 38 -7.91 5.65 18.53
N LYS A 39 -7.16 6.68 18.15
CA LYS A 39 -7.62 8.08 18.22
C LYS A 39 -8.92 8.32 17.45
N TYR A 40 -9.07 7.75 16.25
CA TYR A 40 -10.28 7.95 15.45
C TYR A 40 -11.42 7.05 15.93
N TYR A 41 -11.13 5.82 16.32
CA TYR A 41 -12.13 4.90 16.87
C TYR A 41 -12.74 5.44 18.17
N ASP A 42 -11.93 5.93 19.11
CA ASP A 42 -12.41 6.48 20.39
C ASP A 42 -13.30 7.72 20.19
N LYS A 43 -13.16 8.43 19.06
CA LYS A 43 -13.95 9.63 18.74
C LYS A 43 -15.30 9.30 18.09
N ASP A 44 -15.32 8.32 17.18
CA ASP A 44 -16.53 7.90 16.46
C ASP A 44 -16.36 6.45 15.95
N PRO A 45 -16.71 5.44 16.78
CA PRO A 45 -16.49 4.04 16.42
C PRO A 45 -17.24 3.60 15.16
N GLU A 46 -18.49 4.04 15.01
CA GLU A 46 -19.34 3.67 13.89
C GLU A 46 -18.93 4.37 12.58
N GLY A 47 -18.66 5.67 12.65
CA GLY A 47 -18.17 6.44 11.51
C GLY A 47 -16.79 5.97 11.06
N PHE A 48 -15.89 5.68 12.01
CA PHE A 48 -14.57 5.13 11.70
C PHE A 48 -14.67 3.80 10.95
N SER A 49 -15.50 2.86 11.44
CA SER A 49 -15.67 1.56 10.79
C SER A 49 -16.20 1.70 9.36
N LYS A 50 -17.21 2.56 9.14
CA LYS A 50 -17.75 2.85 7.80
C LYS A 50 -16.73 3.53 6.89
N GLU A 51 -15.92 4.46 7.42
CA GLU A 51 -14.87 5.14 6.66
C GLU A 51 -13.76 4.16 6.24
N ILE A 52 -13.29 3.30 7.15
CA ILE A 52 -12.28 2.30 6.86
C ILE A 52 -12.77 1.32 5.81
N GLN A 53 -14.02 0.84 5.91
CA GLN A 53 -14.59 -0.04 4.89
C GLN A 53 -14.60 0.64 3.51
N ARG A 54 -15.10 1.88 3.41
CA ARG A 54 -15.07 2.63 2.14
C ARG A 54 -13.65 2.77 1.60
N ARG A 55 -12.67 3.09 2.43
CA ARG A 55 -11.25 3.20 2.01
C ARG A 55 -10.71 1.87 1.50
N LEU A 56 -11.06 0.75 2.15
CA LEU A 56 -10.68 -0.59 1.70
C LEU A 56 -11.27 -0.87 0.32
N ASP A 57 -12.57 -0.61 0.13
CA ASP A 57 -13.25 -0.82 -1.15
C ASP A 57 -12.55 -0.01 -2.28
N PHE A 58 -12.20 1.26 -2.02
CA PHE A 58 -11.48 2.09 -3.00
C PHE A 58 -10.08 1.54 -3.32
N ILE A 59 -9.33 1.08 -2.31
CA ILE A 59 -7.99 0.52 -2.51
C ILE A 59 -8.07 -0.78 -3.32
N GLU A 60 -9.05 -1.63 -3.03
CA GLU A 60 -9.23 -2.90 -3.74
C GLU A 60 -9.59 -2.67 -5.21
N ILE A 61 -10.52 -1.77 -5.49
CA ILE A 61 -10.90 -1.40 -6.86
C ILE A 61 -9.69 -0.83 -7.62
N ASP A 62 -8.93 0.10 -7.04
CA ASP A 62 -7.73 0.67 -7.66
C ASP A 62 -6.66 -0.39 -7.92
N TYR A 63 -6.44 -1.31 -6.98
CA TYR A 63 -5.51 -2.42 -7.13
C TYR A 63 -5.91 -3.35 -8.27
N ILE A 64 -7.18 -3.77 -8.34
CA ILE A 64 -7.69 -4.62 -9.42
C ILE A 64 -7.51 -3.94 -10.77
N ASN A 65 -7.89 -2.66 -10.89
CA ASN A 65 -7.73 -1.89 -12.12
C ASN A 65 -6.26 -1.81 -12.58
N LYS A 66 -5.34 -1.52 -11.66
CA LYS A 66 -3.90 -1.49 -11.96
C LYS A 66 -3.36 -2.86 -12.35
N LYS A 67 -3.83 -3.94 -11.71
CA LYS A 67 -3.44 -5.31 -12.04
C LYS A 67 -3.90 -5.71 -13.45
N ILE A 68 -5.16 -5.42 -13.81
CA ILE A 68 -5.68 -5.67 -15.17
C ILE A 68 -4.84 -4.92 -16.20
N LYS A 69 -4.56 -3.62 -15.96
CA LYS A 69 -3.72 -2.82 -16.86
C LYS A 69 -2.31 -3.39 -17.01
N LEU A 70 -1.69 -3.83 -15.91
CA LEU A 70 -0.36 -4.45 -15.93
C LEU A 70 -0.35 -5.73 -16.77
N LEU A 71 -1.34 -6.60 -16.57
CA LEU A 71 -1.46 -7.86 -17.33
C LEU A 71 -1.66 -7.58 -18.83
N SER A 72 -2.57 -6.67 -19.18
CA SER A 72 -2.82 -6.28 -20.58
C SER A 72 -1.56 -5.74 -21.28
N VAL A 73 -0.74 -4.93 -20.60
CA VAL A 73 0.53 -4.45 -21.16
C VAL A 73 1.51 -5.60 -21.37
N LYS A 74 1.63 -6.53 -20.42
CA LYS A 74 2.51 -7.70 -20.55
C LYS A 74 2.12 -8.59 -21.72
N GLU A 75 0.82 -8.84 -21.91
CA GLU A 75 0.33 -9.64 -23.05
C GLU A 75 0.69 -9.01 -24.40
N LYS A 76 0.71 -7.68 -24.50
CA LYS A 76 1.09 -6.98 -25.74
C LYS A 76 2.59 -6.97 -26.00
N LEU A 77 3.41 -6.93 -24.95
CA LEU A 77 4.88 -6.95 -25.07
C LEU A 77 5.45 -8.35 -25.30
N MET A 78 4.67 -9.39 -24.99
CA MET A 78 5.06 -10.80 -25.20
C MET A 78 4.61 -11.36 -26.56
N LYS A 79 4.04 -10.51 -27.44
CA LYS A 79 3.77 -10.81 -28.85
C LYS A 79 4.86 -10.21 -29.73
#